data_AF-A0A7S3N194-F1
#
_entry.id   AF-A0A7S3N194-F1
#
_cell.length_a   1.000
_cell.length_b   1.000
_cell.length_c   1.000
_cell.angle_alpha   90.00
_cell.angle_beta   90.00
_cell.angle_gamma   90.00
#
_symmetry.space_group_name_H-M   'P 1'
#
loop_
_entity.id
_entity.type
_entity.pdbx_description
1 polymer ?
#
loop_
_entity_poly.entity_id
_entity_poly.type
_entity_poly.pdbx_seq_one_letter_code
_entity_poly.pdbx_strand_id
1 'polypeptide(L)'
;MKHLWEKLQSKPKEWRRIAKAIHVMDYLVKNGAPRVIQDIKDDLFKIRAFSTFTFKESTGVEQGFELRDKVQQLDTLLNDPNKLKYEREFAKQTREKFSGISNQ
;
A
#
# COMPACT_ATOMS: atom_id res chain seq x y z
N MET A 1 -2.65 11.30 -5.43
CA MET A 1 -3.50 10.09 -5.55
C MET A 1 -3.77 9.67 -6.99
N LYS A 2 -4.23 10.55 -7.90
CA LYS A 2 -4.52 10.24 -9.31
C LYS A 2 -3.53 9.29 -10.00
N HIS A 3 -2.24 9.60 -9.95
CA HIS A 3 -1.21 8.74 -10.59
C HIS A 3 -1.11 7.33 -10.01
N LEU A 4 -1.33 7.14 -8.71
CA LEU A 4 -1.28 5.80 -8.10
C LEU A 4 -2.49 4.95 -8.54
N TRP A 5 -3.65 5.57 -8.68
CA TRP A 5 -4.84 4.91 -9.23
C TRP A 5 -4.65 4.49 -10.69
N GLU A 6 -4.04 5.36 -11.51
CA GLU A 6 -3.66 5.03 -12.90
C GLU A 6 -2.70 3.83 -12.94
N LYS A 7 -1.76 3.71 -12.00
CA LYS A 7 -0.84 2.56 -11.94
C LYS A 7 -1.54 1.24 -11.59
N LEU A 8 -2.62 1.24 -10.82
CA LEU A 8 -3.40 0.03 -10.54
C LEU A 8 -4.09 -0.50 -11.81
N GLN A 9 -4.38 0.35 -12.79
CA GLN A 9 -4.97 -0.05 -14.07
C GLN A 9 -3.97 -0.65 -15.06
N SER A 10 -2.72 -0.90 -14.64
CA SER A 10 -1.70 -1.53 -15.50
C SER A 10 -2.09 -2.96 -15.87
N LYS A 11 -1.54 -3.48 -16.97
CA LYS A 11 -1.83 -4.84 -17.42
C LYS A 11 -1.29 -5.87 -16.41
N PRO A 12 -1.87 -7.08 -16.27
CA PRO A 12 -1.38 -8.10 -15.34
C PRO A 12 0.12 -8.46 -15.51
N LYS A 13 0.62 -8.44 -16.75
CA LYS A 13 2.06 -8.63 -17.04
C LYS A 13 2.97 -7.56 -16.42
N GLU A 14 2.43 -6.41 -16.08
CA GLU A 14 3.12 -5.32 -15.40
C GLU A 14 2.87 -5.36 -13.88
N TRP A 15 2.68 -6.55 -13.30
CA TRP A 15 2.39 -6.76 -11.87
C TRP A 15 3.30 -5.98 -10.92
N ARG A 16 4.59 -5.80 -11.27
CA ARG A 16 5.54 -4.99 -10.49
C ARG A 16 5.11 -3.53 -10.35
N ARG A 17 4.46 -2.94 -11.36
CA ARG A 17 3.91 -1.57 -11.30
C ARG A 17 2.72 -1.50 -10.35
N ILE A 18 1.84 -2.50 -10.41
CA ILE A 18 0.68 -2.63 -9.53
C ILE A 18 1.16 -2.82 -8.09
N ALA A 19 2.09 -3.74 -7.85
CA ALA A 19 2.70 -4.00 -6.55
C ALA A 19 3.31 -2.73 -5.95
N LYS A 20 4.15 -2.02 -6.70
CA LYS A 20 4.76 -0.76 -6.23
C LYS A 20 3.71 0.30 -5.88
N ALA A 21 2.63 0.40 -6.66
CA ALA A 21 1.54 1.33 -6.35
C ALA A 21 0.86 0.99 -5.01
N ILE A 22 0.55 -0.29 -4.77
CA ILE A 22 -0.04 -0.77 -3.51
C ILE A 22 0.91 -0.50 -2.33
N HIS A 23 2.21 -0.76 -2.49
CA HIS A 23 3.21 -0.47 -1.46
C HIS A 23 3.29 1.02 -1.11
N VAL A 24 3.24 1.89 -2.12
CA VAL A 24 3.22 3.34 -1.90
C VAL A 24 1.93 3.74 -1.19
N MET A 25 0.78 3.17 -1.54
CA MET A 25 -0.48 3.45 -0.85
C MET A 25 -0.43 3.01 0.62
N ASP A 26 0.07 1.82 0.93
CA ASP A 26 0.28 1.35 2.32
C ASP A 26 1.19 2.30 3.11
N TYR A 27 2.31 2.71 2.51
CA TYR A 27 3.22 3.66 3.13
C TYR A 27 2.55 5.01 3.41
N LEU A 28 1.77 5.54 2.46
CA LEU A 28 1.06 6.82 2.62
C LEU A 28 -0.04 6.75 3.67
N VAL A 29 -0.71 5.62 3.85
CA VAL A 29 -1.69 5.43 4.94
C VAL A 29 -1.02 5.58 6.31
N LYS A 30 0.22 5.11 6.46
CA LYS A 30 0.99 5.18 7.71
C LYS A 30 1.73 6.51 7.91
N ASN A 31 2.25 7.11 6.84
CA ASN A 31 3.19 8.24 6.92
C ASN A 31 2.67 9.54 6.30
N GLY A 32 1.63 9.46 5.46
CA GLY A 32 1.11 10.57 4.68
C GLY A 32 0.11 11.45 5.43
N ALA A 33 -0.43 12.44 4.73
CA ALA A 33 -1.46 13.32 5.25
C ALA A 33 -2.75 12.54 5.59
N PRO A 34 -3.50 12.91 6.64
CA PRO A 34 -4.74 12.23 7.01
C PRO A 34 -5.75 12.13 5.85
N ARG A 35 -5.81 13.14 4.98
CA ARG A 35 -6.67 13.13 3.79
C ARG A 35 -6.43 11.94 2.86
N VAL A 36 -5.19 11.43 2.78
CA VAL A 36 -4.88 10.26 1.94
C VAL A 36 -5.61 9.00 2.41
N ILE A 37 -5.87 8.88 3.72
CA ILE A 37 -6.64 7.77 4.28
C ILE A 37 -8.07 7.82 3.74
N GLN A 38 -8.69 9.01 3.73
CA GLN A 38 -10.04 9.20 3.20
C GLN A 38 -10.07 8.89 1.70
N ASP A 39 -9.14 9.46 0.93
CA ASP A 39 -9.04 9.21 -0.52
C ASP A 39 -8.91 7.70 -0.84
N ILE A 40 -8.17 6.94 -0.01
CA ILE A 40 -8.02 5.49 -0.18
C ILE A 40 -9.26 4.72 0.28
N LYS A 41 -9.93 5.17 1.35
CA LYS A 41 -11.17 4.55 1.83
C LYS A 41 -12.32 4.69 0.82
N ASP A 42 -12.45 5.86 0.21
CA ASP A 42 -13.49 6.15 -0.79
C ASP A 42 -13.38 5.22 -2.02
N ASP A 43 -12.15 4.85 -2.37
CA ASP A 43 -11.81 4.03 -3.54
C ASP A 43 -11.30 2.63 -3.16
N LEU A 44 -11.54 2.17 -1.93
CA LEU A 44 -10.95 0.92 -1.39
C LEU A 44 -11.30 -0.32 -2.23
N PHE A 45 -12.46 -0.31 -2.87
CA PHE A 45 -12.90 -1.38 -3.77
C PHE A 45 -11.90 -1.64 -4.92
N LYS A 46 -11.22 -0.59 -5.41
CA LYS A 46 -10.20 -0.71 -6.47
C LYS A 46 -8.99 -1.52 -6.01
N ILE A 47 -8.64 -1.41 -4.73
CA ILE A 47 -7.55 -2.19 -4.11
C ILE A 47 -8.03 -3.61 -3.82
N ARG A 48 -9.25 -3.78 -3.28
CA ARG A 48 -9.85 -5.09 -3.00
C ARG A 48 -10.00 -5.98 -4.25
N ALA A 49 -10.11 -5.39 -5.43
CA ALA A 49 -10.11 -6.13 -6.70
C ALA A 49 -8.84 -7.00 -6.90
N PHE A 50 -7.74 -6.69 -6.21
CA PHE A 50 -6.50 -7.46 -6.25
C PHE A 50 -6.41 -8.59 -5.21
N SER A 51 -7.43 -8.77 -4.35
CA SER A 51 -7.47 -9.84 -3.34
C SER A 51 -7.43 -11.25 -3.94
N THR A 52 -7.86 -11.40 -5.19
CA THR A 52 -7.84 -12.66 -5.96
C THR A 52 -6.88 -12.60 -7.15
N PHE A 53 -6.02 -11.57 -7.22
CA PHE A 53 -5.09 -11.38 -8.33
C PHE A 53 -4.11 -12.56 -8.40
N THR A 54 -3.99 -13.16 -9.58
CA THR A 54 -3.03 -14.23 -9.86
C THR A 54 -2.29 -13.89 -11.15
N PHE A 55 -0.99 -14.14 -11.16
CA PHE A 55 -0.17 -13.99 -12.35
C PHE A 55 0.99 -14.97 -12.28
N LYS A 56 1.18 -15.77 -13.32
CA LYS A 56 2.29 -16.73 -13.41
C LYS A 56 3.24 -16.26 -14.50
N GLU A 57 4.51 -16.06 -14.15
CA GLU A 57 5.55 -15.71 -15.12
C GLU A 57 5.95 -16.93 -15.96
N SER A 58 6.68 -16.71 -17.06
CA SER A 58 7.19 -17.78 -17.94
C SER A 58 8.11 -18.77 -17.22
N THR A 59 8.73 -18.35 -16.12
CA THR A 59 9.52 -19.19 -15.21
C THR A 59 8.68 -20.18 -14.41
N GLY A 60 7.36 -20.02 -14.41
CA GLY A 60 6.42 -20.83 -13.65
C GLY A 60 6.16 -20.34 -12.22
N VAL A 61 6.80 -19.25 -11.79
CA VAL A 61 6.60 -18.67 -10.46
C VAL A 61 5.34 -17.80 -10.44
N GLU A 62 4.53 -17.96 -9.39
CA GLU A 62 3.33 -17.17 -9.15
C GLU A 62 3.68 -15.86 -8.43
N GLN A 63 3.31 -14.73 -9.02
CA GLN A 63 3.66 -13.39 -8.54
C GLN A 63 2.48 -12.66 -7.89
N GLY A 64 1.29 -13.27 -7.84
CA GLY A 64 0.11 -12.64 -7.26
C GLY A 64 0.08 -12.70 -5.74
N PHE A 65 0.76 -13.68 -5.12
CA PHE A 65 0.76 -13.88 -3.67
C PHE A 65 1.14 -12.63 -2.88
N GLU A 66 2.25 -11.97 -3.25
CA GLU A 66 2.71 -10.74 -2.58
C GLU A 66 1.66 -9.62 -2.65
N LEU A 67 1.00 -9.45 -3.82
CA LEU A 67 -0.04 -8.44 -3.97
C LEU A 67 -1.26 -8.77 -3.10
N ARG A 68 -1.69 -10.04 -3.07
CA ARG A 68 -2.84 -10.46 -2.26
C ARG A 68 -2.60 -10.22 -0.77
N ASP A 69 -1.42 -10.60 -0.28
CA ASP A 69 -1.01 -10.38 1.12
C ASP A 69 -0.99 -8.88 1.46
N LYS A 70 -0.43 -8.04 0.58
CA LYS A 70 -0.41 -6.58 0.80
C LYS A 70 -1.80 -5.94 0.78
N VAL A 71 -2.67 -6.39 -0.11
CA VAL A 71 -4.07 -5.93 -0.18
C VAL A 71 -4.80 -6.29 1.11
N GLN A 72 -4.64 -7.52 1.61
CA GLN A 72 -5.27 -7.95 2.85
C GLN A 72 -4.76 -7.16 4.07
N GLN A 73 -3.45 -6.91 4.14
CA GLN A 73 -2.84 -6.10 5.20
C GLN A 73 -3.39 -4.67 5.20
N LEU A 74 -3.45 -4.04 4.01
CA LEU A 74 -3.96 -2.69 3.86
C LEU A 74 -5.46 -2.59 4.18
N ASP A 75 -6.25 -3.56 3.73
CA ASP A 75 -7.68 -3.62 4.05
C ASP A 75 -7.91 -3.77 5.56
N THR A 76 -7.19 -4.68 6.21
CA THR A 76 -7.26 -4.88 7.66
C THR A 76 -6.88 -3.59 8.41
N LEU A 77 -5.81 -2.92 7.98
CA LEU A 77 -5.36 -1.67 8.59
C LEU A 77 -6.40 -0.55 8.47
N LEU A 78 -7.06 -0.40 7.33
CA LEU A 78 -8.04 0.66 7.09
C LEU A 78 -9.37 0.43 7.83
N ASN A 79 -9.71 -0.83 8.11
CA ASN A 79 -10.90 -1.21 8.86
C ASN A 79 -10.70 -1.23 10.39
N ASP A 80 -9.47 -1.07 10.88
CA ASP A 80 -9.17 -0.97 12.32
C ASP A 80 -8.59 0.43 12.67
N PRO A 81 -9.43 1.36 13.15
CA PRO A 81 -9.00 2.71 13.50
C PRO A 81 -7.94 2.76 14.62
N ASN A 82 -7.99 1.82 15.57
CA ASN A 82 -7.06 1.77 16.69
C ASN A 82 -5.67 1.35 16.21
N LYS A 83 -5.62 0.29 15.39
CA LYS A 83 -4.38 -0.15 14.75
C LYS A 83 -3.81 0.92 13.82
N LEU A 84 -4.65 1.57 13.01
CA LEU A 84 -4.22 2.66 12.14
C LEU A 84 -3.60 3.81 12.91
N LYS A 85 -4.23 4.23 14.02
CA LYS A 85 -3.68 5.28 14.88
C LYS A 85 -2.32 4.87 15.45
N TYR A 86 -2.20 3.65 15.96
CA TYR A 86 -0.95 3.12 16.49
C TYR A 86 0.18 3.12 15.45
N GLU A 87 -0.08 2.58 14.26
CA GLU A 87 0.90 2.50 13.17
C GLU A 87 1.38 3.89 12.73
N ARG A 88 0.48 4.89 12.70
CA ARG A 88 0.83 6.27 12.35
C ARG A 88 1.68 6.96 13.42
N GLU A 89 1.36 6.76 14.70
CA GLU A 89 2.20 7.27 15.80
C GLU A 89 3.57 6.61 15.81
N PHE A 90 3.63 5.29 15.60
CA PHE A 90 4.89 4.56 15.48
C PHE A 90 5.73 5.06 14.29
N ALA A 91 5.10 5.28 13.14
CA ALA A 91 5.74 5.82 11.94
C ALA A 91 6.29 7.23 12.18
N LYS A 92 5.53 8.08 12.88
CA LYS A 92 5.96 9.43 13.28
C LYS A 92 7.20 9.39 14.18
N GLN A 93 7.17 8.58 15.24
CA GLN A 93 8.31 8.42 16.16
C GLN A 93 9.55 7.89 15.43
N THR A 94 9.37 6.92 14.52
CA THR A 94 10.45 6.38 13.70
C THR A 94 11.08 7.48 12.86
N ARG A 95 10.27 8.30 12.17
CA ARG A 95 10.76 9.42 11.35
C ARG A 95 11.53 10.46 12.17
N GLU A 96 11.07 10.77 13.38
CA GLU A 96 11.74 11.72 14.28
C GLU A 96 13.15 11.25 14.66
N LYS A 97 13.32 9.96 14.97
CA LYS A 97 14.62 9.34 15.29
C LYS A 97 15.65 9.47 14.17
N PHE A 98 15.21 9.39 12.91
CA PHE A 98 16.11 9.51 11.74
C PHE A 98 16.33 10.96 11.28
N SER A 99 15.47 11.91 11.69
CA SER A 99 15.63 13.32 11.30
C SER A 99 16.86 14.01 11.88
N GLY A 100 17.45 13.46 12.96
CA GLY A 100 18.66 13.99 13.61
C GLY A 100 19.99 13.36 13.17
N ILE A 101 19.98 12.33 12.31
CA ILE A 101 21.19 11.57 11.94
C ILE A 101 21.94 12.23 10.75
N SER A 102 21.40 13.30 10.17
CA SER A 102 21.96 13.96 8.98
C SER A 102 22.92 15.13 9.25
N ASN A 103 23.41 15.31 10.48
CA ASN A 103 24.40 16.33 10.84
C ASN A 103 25.66 15.74 11.53
N GLN A 104 26.24 14.66 11.00
CA GLN A 104 27.60 14.23 11.32
C GLN A 104 28.35 13.79 10.05
#